data_AF-M0AMF8-F1
#
_entry.id   AF-M0AMF8-F1
#
_cell.length_a   1.000
_cell.length_b   1.000
_cell.length_c   1.000
_cell.angle_alpha   90.00
_cell.angle_beta   90.00
_cell.angle_gamma   90.00
#
_symmetry.space_group_name_H-M   'P 1'
#
loop_
_entity.id
_entity.type
_entity.pdbx_description
1 polymer ?
#
loop_
_entity_poly.entity_id
_entity_poly.type
_entity_poly.pdbx_seq_one_letter_code
_entity_poly.pdbx_strand_id
1 'polypeptide(L)'
;MTNLDHGKFSRATTIFHSLLALAVFLLFFTGYAIAFNTELWWVVELMGGNRGVLSIHRFAGFSLIALTGFWVPYMLIRSASRANFSAVLPSPDDVAAFIQDIKFALGRADERHPAARQFAGYKADEVPLISYVGKGVIWIFTIELVLLMISGLLIWQKTWLIEFYNSQSVAMAFVAFHGLLGIIMLMGVMFHTFEHGFHPAFYPVEMKAFLPKDQTPNFHDDPDEYETTGIERLRLRPSWRWATNVAGVLVVVGIVSVLMASLDYGGYPVPETLVFAEGSVLRTIGINTGIFVLLLGLVLSMYGNVLRARYLRRRREQRASGTAADGGEPGGEPAGDESPSTSDD
;
A
#
# COMPACT_ATOMS: atom_id res chain seq x y z
N MET A 1 -5.28 5.72 25.18
CA MET A 1 -5.01 5.30 23.78
C MET A 1 -4.48 6.50 23.03
N THR A 2 -3.60 6.32 22.05
CA THR A 2 -2.84 7.40 21.40
C THR A 2 -3.60 7.96 20.20
N ASN A 3 -3.46 9.26 19.95
CA ASN A 3 -4.15 9.95 18.88
C ASN A 3 -3.58 9.56 17.51
N LEU A 4 -4.13 8.52 16.90
CA LEU A 4 -3.77 8.13 15.53
C LEU A 4 -4.71 8.80 14.50
N ASP A 5 -5.08 10.07 14.70
CA ASP A 5 -5.86 10.89 13.74
C ASP A 5 -5.01 11.29 12.52
N HIS A 6 -4.48 10.26 11.85
CA HIS A 6 -3.77 10.33 10.57
C HIS A 6 -4.53 9.52 9.50
N GLY A 7 -5.62 8.86 9.86
CA GLY A 7 -6.50 8.17 8.92
C GLY A 7 -7.18 9.20 8.04
N LYS A 8 -6.58 9.58 6.91
CA LYS A 8 -7.14 10.57 5.97
C LYS A 8 -7.80 9.89 4.74
N PHE A 9 -7.94 8.56 4.78
CA PHE A 9 -8.51 7.77 3.69
C PHE A 9 -10.03 7.63 3.78
N SER A 10 -10.69 7.68 2.63
CA SER A 10 -12.11 7.40 2.52
C SER A 10 -12.39 5.89 2.46
N ARG A 11 -13.63 5.46 2.69
CA ARG A 11 -14.03 4.05 2.52
C ARG A 11 -13.70 3.54 1.12
N ALA A 12 -13.95 4.34 0.09
CA ALA A 12 -13.62 3.99 -1.29
C ALA A 12 -12.10 3.78 -1.46
N THR A 13 -11.28 4.66 -0.89
CA THR A 13 -9.81 4.57 -0.94
C THR A 13 -9.29 3.30 -0.27
N THR A 14 -9.80 2.95 0.92
CA THR A 14 -9.36 1.72 1.64
C THR A 14 -9.75 0.43 0.89
N ILE A 15 -10.93 0.40 0.27
CA ILE A 15 -11.37 -0.73 -0.55
C ILE A 15 -10.52 -0.84 -1.81
N PHE A 16 -10.34 0.28 -2.52
CA PHE A 16 -9.51 0.33 -3.71
C PHE A 16 -8.08 -0.13 -3.39
N HIS A 17 -7.47 0.39 -2.33
CA HIS A 17 -6.14 -0.03 -1.88
C HIS A 17 -6.07 -1.54 -1.63
N SER A 18 -7.07 -2.13 -0.96
CA SER A 18 -7.09 -3.58 -0.69
C SER A 18 -7.22 -4.41 -1.97
N LEU A 19 -8.05 -3.99 -2.93
CA LEU A 19 -8.20 -4.66 -4.22
C LEU A 19 -6.95 -4.48 -5.09
N LEU A 20 -6.36 -3.29 -5.09
CA LEU A 20 -5.12 -2.96 -5.78
C LEU A 20 -3.98 -3.82 -5.23
N ALA A 21 -3.82 -3.88 -3.91
CA ALA A 21 -2.83 -4.71 -3.26
C ALA A 21 -3.00 -6.19 -3.65
N LEU A 22 -4.22 -6.72 -3.64
CA LEU A 22 -4.48 -8.11 -4.05
C LEU A 22 -4.05 -8.35 -5.51
N ALA A 23 -4.43 -7.48 -6.45
CA ALA A 23 -4.06 -7.60 -7.85
C ALA A 23 -2.54 -7.52 -8.04
N VAL A 24 -1.88 -6.57 -7.35
CA VAL A 24 -0.44 -6.37 -7.37
C VAL A 24 0.31 -7.57 -6.80
N PHE A 25 -0.12 -8.13 -5.67
CA PHE A 25 0.50 -9.34 -5.11
C PHE A 25 0.36 -10.53 -6.08
N LEU A 26 -0.81 -10.75 -6.67
CA LEU A 26 -1.00 -11.83 -7.66
C LEU A 26 -0.10 -11.65 -8.89
N LEU A 27 0.01 -10.41 -9.39
CA LEU A 27 0.91 -10.06 -10.49
C LEU A 27 2.37 -10.32 -10.14
N PHE A 28 2.79 -10.00 -8.92
CA PHE A 28 4.17 -10.27 -8.49
C PHE A 28 4.43 -11.75 -8.25
N PHE A 29 3.52 -12.51 -7.62
CA PHE A 29 3.70 -13.96 -7.49
C PHE A 29 3.86 -14.63 -8.85
N THR A 30 3.01 -14.26 -9.81
CA THR A 30 3.05 -14.85 -11.15
C THR A 30 4.21 -14.33 -12.00
N GLY A 31 4.45 -13.02 -12.02
CA GLY A 31 5.54 -12.39 -12.78
C GLY A 31 6.91 -12.81 -12.28
N TYR A 32 7.06 -12.97 -10.96
CA TYR A 32 8.30 -13.42 -10.34
C TYR A 32 8.57 -14.90 -10.69
N ALA A 33 7.53 -15.75 -10.66
CA ALA A 33 7.61 -17.14 -11.13
C ALA A 33 7.89 -17.27 -12.64
N ILE A 34 7.43 -16.33 -13.47
CA ILE A 34 7.79 -16.27 -14.90
C ILE A 34 9.27 -15.92 -15.06
N ALA A 35 9.76 -14.94 -14.30
CA ALA A 35 11.14 -14.46 -14.42
C ALA A 35 12.17 -15.47 -13.89
N PHE A 36 11.89 -16.16 -12.78
CA PHE A 36 12.81 -17.07 -12.11
C PHE A 36 12.19 -18.46 -11.95
N ASN A 37 11.74 -19.00 -13.07
CA ASN A 37 11.00 -20.26 -13.16
C ASN A 37 11.74 -21.44 -12.53
N THR A 38 13.06 -21.50 -12.72
CA THR A 38 13.90 -22.57 -12.17
C THR A 38 13.97 -22.50 -10.65
N GLU A 39 14.17 -21.32 -10.07
CA GLU A 39 14.27 -21.12 -8.63
C GLU A 39 12.91 -21.21 -7.92
N LEU A 40 11.84 -20.87 -8.64
CA LEU A 40 10.45 -20.84 -8.15
C LEU A 40 9.60 -21.95 -8.78
N TRP A 41 10.22 -23.08 -9.16
CA TRP A 41 9.53 -24.19 -9.82
C TRP A 41 8.29 -24.67 -9.05
N TRP A 42 8.33 -24.63 -7.71
CA TRP A 42 7.21 -25.04 -6.87
C TRP A 42 6.03 -24.08 -6.95
N VAL A 43 6.27 -22.76 -7.13
CA VAL A 43 5.21 -21.77 -7.36
C VAL A 43 4.56 -22.03 -8.71
N VAL A 44 5.39 -22.32 -9.71
CA VAL A 44 4.96 -22.62 -11.07
C VAL A 44 4.08 -23.87 -11.09
N GLU A 45 4.51 -24.94 -10.42
CA GLU A 45 3.76 -26.19 -10.31
C GLU A 45 2.44 -26.00 -9.54
N LEU A 46 2.47 -25.28 -8.40
CA LEU A 46 1.27 -24.94 -7.62
C LEU A 46 0.21 -24.21 -8.45
N MET A 47 0.64 -23.41 -9.43
CA MET A 47 -0.23 -22.65 -10.33
C MET A 47 -0.62 -23.42 -11.61
N GLY A 48 -0.27 -24.71 -11.72
CA GLY A 48 -0.62 -25.54 -12.89
C GLY A 48 0.37 -25.43 -14.06
N GLY A 49 1.64 -25.13 -13.78
CA GLY A 49 2.70 -24.99 -14.78
C GLY A 49 2.72 -23.62 -15.45
N ASN A 50 3.61 -23.44 -16.44
CA ASN A 50 3.83 -22.15 -17.11
C ASN A 50 2.56 -21.58 -17.75
N ARG A 51 1.71 -22.44 -18.32
CA ARG A 51 0.41 -22.02 -18.87
C ARG A 51 -0.52 -21.45 -17.81
N GLY A 52 -0.56 -22.07 -16.64
CA GLY A 52 -1.36 -21.61 -15.50
C GLY A 52 -0.85 -20.28 -14.96
N VAL A 53 0.46 -20.17 -14.70
CA VAL A 53 1.09 -18.92 -14.24
C VAL A 53 0.81 -17.77 -15.22
N LEU A 54 1.02 -17.97 -16.53
CA LEU A 54 0.78 -16.95 -17.55
C LEU A 54 -0.71 -16.54 -17.63
N SER A 55 -1.63 -17.50 -17.48
CA SER A 55 -3.06 -17.22 -17.49
C SER A 55 -3.48 -16.39 -16.29
N ILE A 56 -3.01 -16.73 -15.09
CA ILE A 56 -3.27 -15.98 -13.86
C ILE A 56 -2.65 -14.59 -13.95
N HIS A 57 -1.41 -14.47 -14.45
CA HIS A 57 -0.74 -13.18 -14.63
C HIS A 57 -1.54 -12.24 -15.53
N ARG A 58 -1.98 -12.74 -16.69
CA ARG A 58 -2.81 -12.00 -17.65
C ARG A 58 -4.14 -11.57 -17.06
N PHE A 59 -4.82 -12.48 -16.34
CA PHE A 59 -6.08 -12.17 -15.67
C PHE A 59 -5.91 -11.09 -14.59
N ALA A 60 -4.87 -11.21 -13.76
CA ALA A 60 -4.56 -10.22 -12.73
C ALA A 60 -4.18 -8.86 -13.36
N GLY A 61 -3.43 -8.86 -14.46
CA GLY A 61 -3.07 -7.66 -15.22
C GLY A 61 -4.27 -6.95 -15.82
N PHE A 62 -5.18 -7.70 -16.46
CA PHE A 62 -6.43 -7.13 -16.96
C PHE A 62 -7.30 -6.58 -15.83
N SER A 63 -7.38 -7.30 -14.69
CA SER A 63 -8.11 -6.84 -13.50
C SER A 63 -7.54 -5.54 -12.94
N LEU A 64 -6.21 -5.40 -12.89
CA LEU A 64 -5.52 -4.18 -12.48
C LEU A 64 -5.83 -3.01 -13.43
N ILE A 65 -5.82 -3.24 -14.74
CA ILE A 65 -6.15 -2.23 -15.75
C ILE A 65 -7.59 -1.76 -15.59
N ALA A 66 -8.55 -2.68 -15.46
CA ALA A 66 -9.96 -2.34 -15.25
C ALA A 66 -10.17 -1.57 -13.94
N LEU A 67 -9.54 -2.04 -12.85
CA LEU A 67 -9.61 -1.41 -11.54
C LEU A 67 -9.05 0.02 -11.56
N THR A 68 -7.89 0.23 -12.19
CA THR A 68 -7.26 1.55 -12.32
C THR A 68 -8.03 2.45 -13.27
N GLY A 69 -8.50 1.90 -14.40
CA GLY A 69 -9.33 2.60 -15.38
C GLY A 69 -10.67 3.06 -14.82
N PHE A 70 -11.22 2.38 -13.81
CA PHE A 70 -12.36 2.88 -13.03
C PHE A 70 -11.94 3.95 -12.02
N TRP A 71 -10.85 3.71 -11.28
CA TRP A 71 -10.47 4.54 -10.14
C TRP A 71 -9.95 5.93 -10.52
N VAL A 72 -9.17 6.04 -11.59
CA VAL A 72 -8.63 7.34 -12.04
C VAL A 72 -9.77 8.30 -12.40
N PRO A 73 -10.74 7.95 -13.26
CA PRO A 73 -11.92 8.78 -13.49
C PRO A 73 -12.72 9.07 -12.21
N TYR A 74 -12.90 8.07 -11.34
CA TYR A 74 -13.59 8.26 -10.05
C TYR A 74 -12.93 9.37 -9.20
N MET A 75 -11.60 9.37 -9.10
CA MET A 75 -10.85 10.41 -8.40
C MET A 75 -10.92 11.78 -9.08
N LEU A 76 -10.90 11.82 -10.42
CA LEU A 76 -10.92 13.07 -11.18
C LEU A 76 -12.30 13.75 -11.17
N ILE A 77 -13.39 12.99 -11.10
CA ILE A 77 -14.75 13.53 -11.11
C ILE A 77 -15.17 14.03 -9.71
N ARG A 78 -14.73 13.36 -8.63
CA ARG A 78 -15.19 13.69 -7.27
C ARG A 78 -14.53 14.97 -6.74
N SER A 79 -15.33 16.01 -6.48
CA SER A 79 -14.89 17.30 -5.96
C SER A 79 -13.99 17.22 -4.71
N ALA A 80 -14.36 16.37 -3.75
CA ALA A 80 -13.59 16.13 -2.53
C ALA A 80 -12.18 15.56 -2.78
N SER A 81 -11.99 14.83 -3.88
CA SER A 81 -10.68 14.29 -4.28
C SER A 81 -9.85 15.36 -4.99
N ARG A 82 -10.47 16.16 -5.87
CA ARG A 82 -9.82 17.27 -6.57
C ARG A 82 -9.26 18.33 -5.62
N ALA A 83 -9.96 18.63 -4.53
CA ALA A 83 -9.51 19.60 -3.52
C ALA A 83 -8.17 19.24 -2.86
N ASN A 84 -7.83 17.94 -2.79
CA ASN A 84 -6.60 17.44 -2.19
C ASN A 84 -5.53 17.08 -3.23
N PHE A 85 -5.82 17.21 -4.53
CA PHE A 85 -4.93 16.73 -5.59
C PHE A 85 -3.60 17.49 -5.62
N SER A 86 -3.63 18.80 -5.38
CA SER A 86 -2.42 19.64 -5.29
C SER A 86 -1.45 19.18 -4.21
N ALA A 87 -1.95 18.60 -3.11
CA ALA A 87 -1.13 18.11 -2.01
C ALA A 87 -0.37 16.81 -2.35
N VAL A 88 -0.73 16.13 -3.44
CA VAL A 88 -0.03 14.93 -3.94
C VAL A 88 1.02 15.30 -4.99
N LEU A 89 0.91 16.47 -5.61
CA LEU A 89 1.87 16.91 -6.62
C LEU A 89 3.23 17.20 -5.99
N PRO A 90 4.34 16.83 -6.66
CA PRO A 90 5.67 17.23 -6.23
C PRO A 90 5.79 18.76 -6.30
N SER A 91 6.38 19.36 -5.29
CA SER A 91 6.66 20.80 -5.22
C SER A 91 8.15 21.08 -5.02
N PRO A 92 8.63 22.31 -5.27
CA PRO A 92 10.01 22.69 -4.95
C PRO A 92 10.37 22.46 -3.47
N ASP A 93 9.40 22.58 -2.56
CA ASP A 93 9.59 22.31 -1.14
C ASP A 93 9.97 20.85 -0.86
N ASP A 94 9.54 19.90 -1.70
CA ASP A 94 9.93 18.50 -1.57
C ASP A 94 11.44 18.30 -1.84
N VAL A 95 12.03 19.11 -2.74
CA VAL A 95 13.48 19.10 -3.01
C VAL A 95 14.23 19.71 -1.84
N ALA A 96 13.75 20.83 -1.29
CA ALA A 96 14.31 21.42 -0.08
C ALA A 96 14.26 20.44 1.10
N ALA A 97 13.14 19.72 1.24
CA ALA A 97 12.95 18.71 2.27
C ALA A 97 13.94 17.55 2.15
N PHE A 98 14.13 17.03 0.94
CA PHE A 98 15.13 16.00 0.65
C PHE A 98 16.56 16.44 1.01
N ILE A 99 16.95 17.66 0.59
CA ILE A 99 18.29 18.19 0.89
C ILE A 99 18.50 18.34 2.40
N GLN A 100 17.51 18.87 3.13
CA GLN A 100 17.60 19.01 4.58
C GLN A 100 17.61 17.64 5.29
N ASP A 101 16.84 16.66 4.82
CA ASP A 101 16.88 15.30 5.36
C ASP A 101 18.25 14.64 5.19
N ILE A 102 18.93 14.85 4.05
CA ILE A 102 20.32 14.42 3.86
C ILE A 102 21.23 15.12 4.88
N LYS A 103 21.11 16.44 5.03
CA LYS A 103 21.91 17.19 6.02
C LYS A 103 21.67 16.66 7.43
N PHE A 104 20.42 16.42 7.80
CA PHE A 104 20.05 15.85 9.09
C PHE A 104 20.65 14.45 9.30
N ALA A 105 20.53 13.55 8.30
CA ALA A 105 21.11 12.21 8.35
C ALA A 105 22.64 12.23 8.48
N LEU A 106 23.30 13.24 7.93
CA LEU A 106 24.75 13.47 8.05
C LEU A 106 25.15 14.24 9.33
N GLY A 107 24.20 14.56 10.21
CA GLY A 107 24.45 15.35 11.43
C GLY A 107 24.80 16.82 11.18
N ARG A 108 24.44 17.36 10.00
CA ARG A 108 24.68 18.75 9.57
C ARG A 108 23.44 19.64 9.68
N ALA A 109 22.36 19.12 10.24
CA ALA A 109 21.16 19.87 10.60
C ALA A 109 20.57 19.26 11.88
N ASP A 110 20.06 20.11 12.76
CA ASP A 110 19.51 19.68 14.05
C ASP A 110 18.10 19.08 13.91
N GLU A 111 17.38 19.45 12.85
CA GLU A 111 16.02 19.00 12.59
C GLU A 111 15.78 18.64 11.12
N ARG A 112 14.82 17.74 10.89
CA ARG A 112 14.27 17.41 9.57
C ARG A 112 13.36 18.53 9.06
N HIS A 113 13.21 18.63 7.74
CA HIS A 113 12.30 19.61 7.14
C HIS A 113 10.85 19.35 7.55
N PRO A 114 9.99 20.38 7.71
CA PRO A 114 8.58 20.20 8.05
C PRO A 114 7.82 19.26 7.08
N ALA A 115 8.09 19.36 5.78
CA ALA A 115 7.51 18.47 4.76
C ALA A 115 8.00 16.99 4.84
N ALA A 116 9.01 16.69 5.65
CA ALA A 116 9.49 15.34 5.94
C ALA A 116 8.81 14.71 7.17
N ARG A 117 8.06 15.50 7.94
CA ARG A 117 7.33 15.02 9.12
C ARG A 117 6.18 14.14 8.65
N GLN A 118 6.19 12.87 9.04
CA GLN A 118 5.11 11.93 8.68
C GLN A 118 4.49 11.30 9.92
N PHE A 119 5.28 11.09 10.98
CA PHE A 119 4.85 10.60 12.29
C PHE A 119 5.89 11.01 13.33
N ALA A 120 5.54 11.93 14.24
CA ALA A 120 6.06 12.04 15.63
C ALA A 120 5.85 13.46 16.18
N GLY A 121 5.41 13.60 17.43
CA GLY A 121 5.67 14.77 18.30
C GLY A 121 5.02 16.11 17.94
N TYR A 122 4.43 16.27 16.76
CA TYR A 122 3.78 17.51 16.30
C TYR A 122 2.25 17.42 16.38
N LYS A 123 1.54 18.54 16.24
CA LYS A 123 0.07 18.52 16.11
C LYS A 123 -0.37 17.98 14.75
N ALA A 124 -1.60 17.47 14.65
CA ALA A 124 -2.10 16.80 13.43
C ALA A 124 -2.23 17.74 12.21
N ASP A 125 -2.41 19.04 12.46
CA ASP A 125 -2.43 20.14 11.49
C ASP A 125 -1.03 20.57 11.03
N GLU A 126 -0.01 20.38 11.87
CA GLU A 126 1.41 20.62 11.54
C GLU A 126 2.04 19.47 10.72
N VAL A 127 1.43 18.29 10.75
CA VAL A 127 1.89 17.14 9.96
C VAL A 127 1.27 17.20 8.56
N PRO A 128 2.09 17.28 7.49
CA PRO A 128 1.58 17.33 6.13
C PRO A 128 0.68 16.13 5.81
N LEU A 129 -0.26 16.32 4.88
CA LEU A 129 -1.15 15.25 4.41
C LEU A 129 -0.35 14.03 3.95
N ILE A 130 0.72 14.27 3.18
CA ILE A 130 1.65 13.28 2.66
C ILE A 130 3.05 13.92 2.73
N SER A 131 4.02 13.23 3.34
CA SER A 131 5.41 13.69 3.36
C SER A 131 6.02 13.67 1.96
N TYR A 132 7.14 14.36 1.74
CA TYR A 132 7.82 14.30 0.44
C TYR A 132 8.21 12.86 0.04
N VAL A 133 8.57 12.00 1.02
CA VAL A 133 8.84 10.57 0.80
C VAL A 133 7.58 9.86 0.33
N GLY A 134 6.44 10.08 1.02
CA GLY A 134 5.15 9.50 0.65
C GLY A 134 4.69 9.94 -0.75
N LYS A 135 4.92 11.21 -1.14
CA LYS A 135 4.65 11.68 -2.50
C LYS A 135 5.53 10.96 -3.51
N GLY A 136 6.83 10.82 -3.20
CA GLY A 136 7.77 10.07 -4.03
C GLY A 136 7.31 8.65 -4.28
N VAL A 137 6.90 7.92 -3.23
CA VAL A 137 6.37 6.55 -3.34
C VAL A 137 5.12 6.51 -4.23
N ILE A 138 4.16 7.43 -4.04
CA ILE A 138 2.95 7.51 -4.87
C ILE A 138 3.32 7.69 -6.35
N TRP A 139 4.23 8.61 -6.67
CA TRP A 139 4.59 8.91 -8.06
C TRP A 139 5.39 7.82 -8.73
N ILE A 140 6.36 7.23 -8.02
CA ILE A 140 7.11 6.07 -8.52
C ILE A 140 6.15 4.93 -8.83
N PHE A 141 5.29 4.55 -7.89
CA PHE A 141 4.30 3.49 -8.10
C PHE A 141 3.33 3.81 -9.23
N THR A 142 2.88 5.07 -9.34
CA THR A 142 1.96 5.49 -10.40
C THR A 142 2.61 5.35 -11.77
N ILE A 143 3.82 5.89 -11.96
CA ILE A 143 4.53 5.83 -13.23
C ILE A 143 4.87 4.38 -13.58
N GLU A 144 5.40 3.61 -12.64
CA GLU A 144 5.76 2.20 -12.85
C GLU A 144 4.54 1.34 -13.20
N LEU A 145 3.42 1.50 -12.48
CA LEU A 145 2.18 0.78 -12.82
C LEU A 145 1.66 1.15 -14.21
N VAL A 146 1.69 2.44 -14.58
CA VAL A 146 1.28 2.88 -15.93
C VAL A 146 2.17 2.24 -17.00
N LEU A 147 3.49 2.28 -16.83
CA LEU A 147 4.43 1.68 -17.77
C LEU A 147 4.28 0.15 -17.84
N LEU A 148 4.04 -0.52 -16.71
CA LEU A 148 3.77 -1.96 -16.65
C LEU A 148 2.45 -2.32 -17.35
N MET A 149 1.38 -1.56 -17.15
CA MET A 149 0.11 -1.78 -17.83
C MET A 149 0.24 -1.62 -19.35
N ILE A 150 0.90 -0.54 -19.81
CA ILE A 150 1.12 -0.30 -21.24
C ILE A 150 2.01 -1.39 -21.84
N SER A 151 3.17 -1.64 -21.26
CA SER A 151 4.09 -2.67 -21.78
C SER A 151 3.47 -4.07 -21.72
N GLY A 152 2.69 -4.38 -20.68
CA GLY A 152 1.96 -5.64 -20.53
C GLY A 152 0.91 -5.85 -21.62
N LEU A 153 0.14 -4.80 -21.96
CA LEU A 153 -0.81 -4.83 -23.08
C LEU A 153 -0.10 -5.01 -24.43
N LEU A 154 1.01 -4.31 -24.65
CA LEU A 154 1.80 -4.41 -25.88
C LEU A 154 2.34 -5.85 -26.07
N ILE A 155 2.89 -6.46 -25.02
CA ILE A 155 3.40 -7.85 -25.10
C ILE A 155 2.31 -8.92 -25.01
N TRP A 156 1.05 -8.55 -24.75
CA TRP A 156 -0.06 -9.50 -24.78
C TRP A 156 -0.27 -10.05 -26.20
N GLN A 157 -0.18 -9.19 -27.21
CA GLN A 157 -0.33 -9.52 -28.63
C GLN A 157 1.02 -9.38 -29.34
N LYS A 158 1.97 -10.26 -29.01
CA LYS A 158 3.36 -10.20 -29.51
C LYS A 158 3.45 -10.22 -31.04
N THR A 159 2.56 -10.95 -31.71
CA THR A 159 2.50 -11.03 -33.17
C THR A 159 2.27 -9.65 -33.80
N TRP A 160 1.39 -8.85 -33.20
CA TRP A 160 1.12 -7.50 -33.66
C TRP A 160 2.35 -6.59 -33.54
N LEU A 161 3.13 -6.68 -32.44
CA LEU A 161 4.39 -5.94 -32.30
C LEU A 161 5.42 -6.35 -33.35
N ILE A 162 5.57 -7.65 -33.59
CA ILE A 162 6.52 -8.18 -34.57
C ILE A 162 6.14 -7.70 -35.97
N GLU A 163 4.85 -7.75 -36.32
CA GLU A 163 4.34 -7.30 -37.62
C GLU A 163 4.49 -5.78 -37.79
N PHE A 164 4.11 -4.99 -36.79
CA PHE A 164 4.17 -3.53 -36.86
C PHE A 164 5.60 -3.00 -37.02
N TYR A 165 6.55 -3.58 -36.28
CA TYR A 165 7.97 -3.18 -36.36
C TYR A 165 8.79 -4.01 -37.37
N ASN A 166 8.18 -5.01 -38.00
CA ASN A 166 8.85 -6.02 -38.82
C ASN A 166 10.12 -6.59 -38.14
N SER A 167 10.06 -6.82 -36.82
CA SER A 167 11.24 -7.19 -36.03
C SER A 167 10.90 -7.97 -34.77
N GLN A 168 11.49 -9.16 -34.66
CA GLN A 168 11.45 -9.95 -33.43
C GLN A 168 12.21 -9.27 -32.30
N SER A 169 13.33 -8.59 -32.57
CA SER A 169 14.16 -7.97 -31.53
C SER A 169 13.43 -6.84 -30.79
N VAL A 170 12.51 -6.15 -31.46
CA VAL A 170 11.68 -5.12 -30.81
C VAL A 170 10.69 -5.75 -29.83
N ALA A 171 10.00 -6.83 -30.22
CA ALA A 171 9.11 -7.55 -29.30
C ALA A 171 9.86 -8.09 -28.07
N MET A 172 11.10 -8.55 -28.27
CA MET A 172 12.00 -9.00 -27.21
C MET A 172 12.39 -7.88 -26.26
N ALA A 173 12.72 -6.70 -26.79
CA ALA A 173 13.03 -5.53 -25.99
C ALA A 173 11.84 -5.12 -25.11
N PHE A 174 10.60 -5.18 -25.61
CA PHE A 174 9.42 -4.90 -24.80
C PHE A 174 9.20 -5.93 -23.68
N VAL A 175 9.47 -7.21 -23.94
CA VAL A 175 9.39 -8.25 -22.89
C VAL A 175 10.44 -8.01 -21.80
N ALA A 176 11.69 -7.74 -22.19
CA ALA A 176 12.77 -7.41 -21.26
C ALA A 176 12.46 -6.13 -20.46
N PHE A 177 11.94 -5.10 -21.12
CA PHE A 177 11.53 -3.85 -20.49
C PHE A 177 10.41 -4.06 -19.47
N HIS A 178 9.36 -4.82 -19.82
CA HIS A 178 8.29 -5.16 -18.87
C HIS A 178 8.82 -5.95 -17.67
N GLY A 179 9.68 -6.95 -17.91
CA GLY A 179 10.32 -7.73 -16.86
C GLY A 179 11.17 -6.88 -15.91
N LEU A 180 11.98 -5.96 -16.46
CA LEU A 180 12.82 -5.04 -15.68
C LEU A 180 11.97 -4.09 -14.84
N LEU A 181 10.92 -3.49 -15.41
CA LEU A 181 9.97 -2.67 -14.65
C LEU A 181 9.32 -3.47 -13.52
N GLY A 182 9.00 -4.74 -13.78
CA GLY A 182 8.48 -5.66 -12.77
C GLY A 182 9.48 -5.86 -11.64
N ILE A 183 10.76 -6.06 -11.94
CA ILE A 183 11.82 -6.21 -10.92
C ILE A 183 11.96 -4.95 -10.07
N ILE A 184 11.98 -3.76 -10.67
CA ILE A 184 12.12 -2.50 -9.93
C ILE A 184 10.90 -2.28 -9.02
N MET A 185 9.69 -2.43 -9.56
CA MET A 185 8.45 -2.28 -8.78
C MET A 185 8.34 -3.36 -7.69
N LEU A 186 8.85 -4.57 -7.92
CA LEU A 186 8.91 -5.63 -6.91
C LEU A 186 9.73 -5.17 -5.69
N MET A 187 10.87 -4.50 -5.90
CA MET A 187 11.67 -3.91 -4.82
C MET A 187 10.86 -2.85 -4.07
N GLY A 188 10.16 -1.98 -4.79
CA GLY A 188 9.25 -0.98 -4.23
C GLY A 188 8.18 -1.61 -3.34
N VAL A 189 7.54 -2.71 -3.79
CA VAL A 189 6.52 -3.43 -3.02
C VAL A 189 7.08 -4.13 -1.79
N MET A 190 8.28 -4.73 -1.87
CA MET A 190 8.95 -5.31 -0.70
C MET A 190 9.26 -4.25 0.35
N PHE A 191 9.77 -3.09 -0.09
CA PHE A 191 10.07 -1.97 0.81
C PHE A 191 8.80 -1.37 1.42
N HIS A 192 7.77 -1.12 0.61
CA HIS A 192 6.47 -0.61 1.07
C HIS A 192 5.83 -1.54 2.12
N THR A 193 5.88 -2.85 1.87
CA THR A 193 5.41 -3.87 2.81
C THR A 193 6.17 -3.80 4.14
N PHE A 194 7.49 -3.68 4.07
CA PHE A 194 8.34 -3.57 5.25
C PHE A 194 8.06 -2.30 6.04
N GLU A 195 8.02 -1.14 5.37
CA GLU A 195 7.80 0.16 6.00
C GLU A 195 6.48 0.18 6.78
N HIS A 196 5.37 -0.23 6.16
CA HIS A 196 4.06 -0.18 6.79
C HIS A 196 3.77 -1.34 7.76
N GLY A 197 4.38 -2.51 7.55
CA GLY A 197 4.25 -3.66 8.45
C GLY A 197 5.11 -3.55 9.71
N PHE A 198 6.27 -2.92 9.61
CA PHE A 198 7.28 -2.89 10.66
C PHE A 198 7.56 -1.49 11.22
N HIS A 199 6.70 -0.51 10.93
CA HIS A 199 6.77 0.80 11.56
C HIS A 199 6.63 0.70 13.09
N PRO A 200 7.54 1.27 13.90
CA PRO A 200 7.54 1.13 15.36
C PRO A 200 6.23 1.55 16.03
N ALA A 201 5.58 2.59 15.51
CA ALA A 201 4.31 3.10 16.06
C ALA A 201 3.09 2.23 15.70
N PHE A 202 3.17 1.42 14.64
CA PHE A 202 2.02 0.74 14.05
C PHE A 202 2.17 -0.78 13.96
N TYR A 203 3.32 -1.31 14.36
CA TYR A 203 3.61 -2.73 14.29
C TYR A 203 2.56 -3.57 15.05
N PRO A 204 2.01 -4.64 14.43
CA PRO A 204 2.48 -5.28 13.19
C PRO A 204 1.81 -4.82 11.89
N VAL A 205 0.79 -3.96 11.92
CA VAL A 205 0.10 -3.46 10.72
C VAL A 205 -0.49 -2.08 10.99
N GLU A 206 -0.22 -1.14 10.09
CA GLU A 206 -0.83 0.18 10.11
C GLU A 206 -2.30 0.16 9.65
N MET A 207 -3.21 0.46 10.57
CA MET A 207 -4.66 0.38 10.33
C MET A 207 -5.22 1.43 9.37
N LYS A 208 -4.48 2.51 9.07
CA LYS A 208 -4.93 3.61 8.18
C LYS A 208 -5.28 3.13 6.78
N ALA A 209 -4.62 2.07 6.30
CA ALA A 209 -4.87 1.51 4.98
C ALA A 209 -6.21 0.75 4.90
N PHE A 210 -6.79 0.37 6.04
CA PHE A 210 -7.96 -0.49 6.14
C PHE A 210 -9.18 0.21 6.75
N LEU A 211 -8.97 1.18 7.63
CA LEU A 211 -10.04 1.95 8.26
C LEU A 211 -10.14 3.35 7.66
N PRO A 212 -11.34 3.79 7.23
CA PRO A 212 -11.54 5.14 6.77
C PRO A 212 -11.51 6.14 7.94
N LYS A 213 -11.30 7.43 7.64
CA LYS A 213 -11.17 8.50 8.65
C LYS A 213 -12.29 8.49 9.70
N ASP A 214 -13.54 8.42 9.25
CA ASP A 214 -14.76 8.41 10.08
C ASP A 214 -14.86 7.20 11.04
N GLN A 215 -14.02 6.20 10.82
CA GLN A 215 -13.97 4.98 11.62
C GLN A 215 -12.64 4.80 12.33
N THR A 216 -11.64 5.62 12.02
CA THR A 216 -10.37 5.62 12.72
C THR A 216 -10.64 6.03 14.17
N PRO A 217 -10.02 5.41 15.18
CA PRO A 217 -10.18 5.82 16.57
C PRO A 217 -9.70 7.27 16.75
N ASN A 218 -10.60 8.23 16.63
CA ASN A 218 -10.39 9.59 17.10
C ASN A 218 -10.75 9.58 18.57
N PHE A 219 -9.76 9.77 19.43
CA PHE A 219 -9.96 9.66 20.87
C PHE A 219 -10.49 10.95 21.51
N HIS A 220 -10.76 12.00 20.71
CA HIS A 220 -11.00 13.33 21.23
C HIS A 220 -12.13 14.02 20.46
N ASP A 221 -13.09 14.54 21.22
CA ASP A 221 -14.18 15.39 20.71
C ASP A 221 -13.70 16.82 20.41
N ASP A 222 -12.49 17.20 20.84
CA ASP A 222 -11.90 18.52 20.60
C ASP A 222 -10.45 18.41 20.03
N PRO A 223 -10.20 18.83 18.77
CA PRO A 223 -8.87 18.85 18.16
C PRO A 223 -7.89 19.84 18.82
N ASP A 224 -8.40 20.85 19.52
CA ASP A 224 -7.59 21.96 20.05
C ASP A 224 -6.95 21.66 21.42
N GLU A 225 -7.34 20.55 22.06
CA GLU A 225 -6.97 20.23 23.45
C GLU A 225 -5.58 19.55 23.60
N TYR A 226 -4.94 19.12 22.50
CA TYR A 226 -3.69 18.35 22.56
C TYR A 226 -2.54 18.97 21.76
N GLU A 227 -1.36 19.02 22.40
CA GLU A 227 -0.15 19.60 21.80
C GLU A 227 0.61 18.67 20.85
N THR A 228 0.26 17.38 20.78
CA THR A 228 1.00 16.38 19.98
C THR A 228 0.10 15.28 19.39
N THR A 229 0.65 14.51 18.45
CA THR A 229 0.07 13.26 17.90
C THR A 229 -0.14 12.13 18.92
N GLY A 230 0.22 12.29 20.20
CA GLY A 230 0.07 11.23 21.19
C GLY A 230 1.05 10.06 21.02
N ILE A 231 2.01 10.13 20.09
CA ILE A 231 3.00 9.07 19.83
C ILE A 231 3.87 8.79 21.06
N GLU A 232 4.12 9.81 21.88
CA GLU A 232 4.93 9.74 23.10
C GLU A 232 4.31 8.86 24.18
N ARG A 233 3.01 8.57 24.07
CA ARG A 233 2.28 7.64 24.95
C ARG A 233 2.37 6.19 24.46
N LEU A 234 2.94 5.94 23.27
CA LEU A 234 3.14 4.59 22.75
C LEU A 234 4.33 3.92 23.42
N ARG A 235 4.21 2.62 23.65
CA ARG A 235 5.32 1.75 24.02
C ARG A 235 5.59 0.77 22.89
N LEU A 236 6.86 0.60 22.55
CA LEU A 236 7.28 -0.39 21.56
C LEU A 236 6.86 -1.79 22.02
N ARG A 237 6.33 -2.59 21.09
CA ARG A 237 6.06 -4.00 21.37
C ARG A 237 7.38 -4.73 21.61
N PRO A 238 7.47 -5.64 22.61
CA PRO A 238 8.72 -6.35 22.91
C PRO A 238 9.29 -7.12 21.71
N SER A 239 8.43 -7.66 20.85
CA SER A 239 8.84 -8.43 19.66
C SER A 239 9.29 -7.56 18.49
N TRP A 240 9.01 -6.24 18.50
CA TRP A 240 9.23 -5.38 17.34
C TRP A 240 10.69 -5.38 16.88
N ARG A 241 11.64 -5.18 17.80
CA ARG A 241 13.07 -5.07 17.46
C ARG A 241 13.58 -6.29 16.69
N TRP A 242 13.28 -7.49 17.18
CA TRP A 242 13.69 -8.73 16.51
C TRP A 242 12.96 -8.91 15.19
N ALA A 243 11.64 -8.69 15.16
CA ALA A 243 10.82 -8.87 13.97
C ALA A 243 11.26 -7.93 12.82
N THR A 244 11.52 -6.66 13.12
CA THR A 244 12.00 -5.66 12.15
C THR A 244 13.38 -6.01 11.63
N ASN A 245 14.30 -6.47 12.48
CA ASN A 245 15.64 -6.89 12.04
C ASN A 245 15.55 -8.10 11.09
N VAL A 246 14.76 -9.13 11.45
CA VAL A 246 14.58 -10.32 10.60
C VAL A 246 13.93 -9.94 9.27
N ALA A 247 12.81 -9.21 9.31
CA ALA A 247 12.12 -8.80 8.09
C ALA A 247 13.00 -7.89 7.21
N GLY A 248 13.76 -6.98 7.82
CA GLY A 248 14.70 -6.11 7.10
C GLY A 248 15.80 -6.90 6.40
N VAL A 249 16.39 -7.91 7.07
CA VAL A 249 17.37 -8.81 6.43
C VAL A 249 16.74 -9.58 5.27
N LEU A 250 15.54 -10.14 5.44
CA LEU A 250 14.85 -10.87 4.37
C LEU A 250 14.55 -9.98 3.16
N VAL A 251 14.11 -8.74 3.39
CA VAL A 251 13.87 -7.75 2.32
C VAL A 251 15.16 -7.43 1.56
N VAL A 252 16.25 -7.12 2.28
CA VAL A 252 17.54 -6.82 1.65
C VAL A 252 18.07 -8.00 0.87
N VAL A 253 18.07 -9.21 1.46
CA VAL A 253 18.51 -10.44 0.79
C VAL A 253 17.65 -10.72 -0.43
N GLY A 254 16.33 -10.60 -0.33
CA GLY A 254 15.40 -10.77 -1.45
C GLY A 254 15.70 -9.80 -2.60
N ILE A 255 15.79 -8.49 -2.30
CA ILE A 255 16.08 -7.45 -3.29
C ILE A 255 17.43 -7.69 -3.97
N VAL A 256 18.50 -7.89 -3.20
CA VAL A 256 19.84 -8.11 -3.76
C VAL A 256 19.88 -9.36 -4.63
N SER A 257 19.20 -10.43 -4.21
CA SER A 257 19.15 -11.68 -4.97
C SER A 257 18.40 -11.53 -6.29
N VAL A 258 17.28 -10.79 -6.29
CA VAL A 258 16.54 -10.47 -7.53
C VAL A 258 17.40 -9.64 -8.47
N LEU A 259 18.06 -8.59 -7.95
CA LEU A 259 18.92 -7.73 -8.76
C LEU A 259 20.05 -8.53 -9.39
N MET A 260 20.76 -9.34 -8.60
CA MET A 260 21.85 -10.19 -9.11
C MET A 260 21.34 -11.19 -10.14
N ALA A 261 20.23 -11.88 -9.87
CA ALA A 261 19.66 -12.84 -10.82
C ALA A 261 19.11 -12.17 -12.09
N SER A 262 18.69 -10.91 -12.01
CA SER A 262 18.21 -10.14 -13.16
C SER A 262 19.32 -9.75 -14.15
N LEU A 263 20.59 -9.71 -13.72
CA LEU A 263 21.72 -9.48 -14.61
C LEU A 263 21.87 -10.59 -15.66
N ASP A 264 21.48 -11.81 -15.27
CA ASP A 264 21.49 -12.99 -16.15
C ASP A 264 20.15 -13.19 -16.88
N TYR A 265 19.15 -12.34 -16.63
CA TYR A 265 17.81 -12.50 -17.17
C TYR A 265 17.73 -11.98 -18.62
N GLY A 266 17.80 -12.90 -19.59
CA GLY A 266 17.70 -12.61 -21.02
C GLY A 266 16.28 -12.34 -21.55
N GLY A 267 15.24 -12.42 -20.70
CA GLY A 267 13.86 -12.08 -21.05
C GLY A 267 13.11 -13.03 -21.98
N TYR A 268 13.79 -13.90 -22.74
CA TYR A 268 13.14 -14.78 -23.71
C TYR A 268 14.08 -15.86 -24.31
N PRO A 269 13.54 -16.98 -24.84
CA PRO A 269 12.15 -17.44 -24.74
C PRO A 269 11.75 -17.74 -23.31
N VAL A 270 10.57 -17.24 -22.90
CA VAL A 270 9.92 -17.75 -21.68
C VAL A 270 9.58 -19.20 -21.98
N PRO A 271 10.18 -20.18 -21.28
CA PRO A 271 9.98 -21.58 -21.62
C PRO A 271 8.52 -21.98 -21.52
N GLU A 272 8.02 -22.80 -22.46
CA GLU A 272 6.66 -23.36 -22.34
C GLU A 272 6.59 -24.49 -21.31
N THR A 273 7.74 -25.09 -20.98
CA THR A 273 7.93 -26.16 -20.01
C THR A 273 8.83 -25.71 -18.87
N LEU A 274 8.75 -26.37 -17.71
CA LEU A 274 9.69 -26.15 -16.61
C LEU A 274 11.11 -26.47 -17.10
N VAL A 275 12.05 -25.54 -16.91
CA VAL A 275 13.46 -25.74 -17.22
C VAL A 275 14.22 -25.80 -15.90
N PHE A 276 14.78 -26.97 -15.60
CA PHE A 276 15.74 -27.12 -14.52
C PHE A 276 17.13 -26.77 -15.08
N ALA A 277 17.56 -25.53 -14.89
CA ALA A 277 18.94 -25.14 -15.12
C ALA A 277 19.78 -25.44 -13.88
N GLU A 278 21.10 -25.65 -14.04
CA GLU A 278 22.05 -25.74 -12.93
C GLU A 278 22.13 -24.38 -12.20
N GLY A 279 21.19 -24.16 -11.27
CA GLY A 279 21.13 -22.94 -10.47
C GLY A 279 22.05 -22.98 -9.27
N SER A 280 22.66 -21.85 -8.92
CA SER A 280 23.35 -21.69 -7.64
C SER A 280 22.35 -21.81 -6.49
N VAL A 281 22.63 -22.68 -5.52
CA VAL A 281 21.81 -22.84 -4.30
C VAL A 281 21.57 -21.49 -3.61
N LEU A 282 22.57 -20.61 -3.60
CA LEU A 282 22.46 -19.27 -3.03
C LEU A 282 21.43 -18.41 -3.78
N ARG A 283 21.42 -18.48 -5.12
CA ARG A 283 20.44 -17.79 -5.95
C ARG A 283 19.03 -18.32 -5.69
N THR A 284 18.87 -19.66 -5.61
CA THR A 284 17.58 -20.26 -5.27
C THR A 284 17.07 -19.81 -3.89
N ILE A 285 17.92 -19.83 -2.85
CA ILE A 285 17.55 -19.37 -1.50
C ILE A 285 17.16 -17.89 -1.54
N GLY A 286 17.95 -17.06 -2.21
CA GLY A 286 17.71 -15.63 -2.32
C GLY A 286 16.40 -15.28 -3.01
N ILE A 287 16.09 -15.93 -4.13
CA ILE A 287 14.84 -15.74 -4.87
C ILE A 287 13.64 -16.24 -4.05
N ASN A 288 13.75 -17.38 -3.38
CA ASN A 288 12.71 -17.87 -2.48
C ASN A 288 12.50 -16.96 -1.26
N THR A 289 13.56 -16.33 -0.77
CA THR A 289 13.48 -15.31 0.29
C THR A 289 12.65 -14.12 -0.18
N GLY A 290 12.83 -13.66 -1.42
CA GLY A 290 11.99 -12.63 -2.02
C GLY A 290 10.51 -13.04 -2.06
N ILE A 291 10.21 -14.28 -2.46
CA ILE A 291 8.84 -14.81 -2.43
C ILE A 291 8.26 -14.83 -1.02
N PHE A 292 9.07 -15.19 -0.02
CA PHE A 292 8.62 -15.19 1.37
C PHE A 292 8.26 -13.78 1.85
N VAL A 293 9.01 -12.74 1.45
CA VAL A 293 8.68 -11.35 1.76
C VAL A 293 7.32 -10.95 1.14
N LEU A 294 7.02 -11.38 -0.09
CA LEU A 294 5.72 -11.16 -0.69
C LEU A 294 4.59 -11.88 0.06
N LEU A 295 4.81 -13.13 0.46
CA LEU A 295 3.84 -13.89 1.27
C LEU A 295 3.57 -13.21 2.61
N LEU A 296 4.63 -12.73 3.27
CA LEU A 296 4.52 -11.94 4.50
C LEU A 296 3.66 -10.69 4.27
N GLY A 297 3.87 -9.97 3.18
CA GLY A 297 3.05 -8.80 2.83
C GLY A 297 1.58 -9.12 2.60
N LEU A 298 1.28 -10.21 1.88
CA LEU A 298 -0.08 -10.68 1.71
C LEU A 298 -0.73 -11.05 3.05
N VAL A 299 -0.01 -11.76 3.92
CA VAL A 299 -0.48 -12.12 5.27
C VAL A 299 -0.75 -10.88 6.12
N LEU A 300 0.13 -9.88 6.08
CA LEU A 300 -0.07 -8.62 6.79
C LEU A 300 -1.30 -7.86 6.25
N SER A 301 -1.51 -7.85 4.94
CA SER A 301 -2.71 -7.27 4.32
C SER A 301 -4.00 -7.97 4.75
N MET A 302 -3.99 -9.31 4.79
CA MET A 302 -5.11 -10.10 5.32
C MET A 302 -5.33 -9.83 6.81
N TYR A 303 -4.26 -9.78 7.59
CA TYR A 303 -4.31 -9.50 9.02
C TYR A 303 -4.91 -8.12 9.31
N GLY A 304 -4.53 -7.08 8.56
CA GLY A 304 -5.13 -5.75 8.65
C GLY A 304 -6.63 -5.75 8.37
N ASN A 305 -7.08 -6.51 7.37
CA ASN A 305 -8.50 -6.69 7.09
C ASN A 305 -9.26 -7.42 8.21
N VAL A 306 -8.65 -8.44 8.82
CA VAL A 306 -9.21 -9.14 9.99
C VAL A 306 -9.32 -8.20 11.19
N LEU A 307 -8.28 -7.41 11.47
CA LEU A 307 -8.30 -6.41 12.54
C LEU A 307 -9.41 -5.38 12.33
N ARG A 308 -9.55 -4.88 11.11
CA ARG A 308 -10.65 -3.98 10.71
C ARG A 308 -12.01 -4.61 11.01
N ALA A 309 -12.24 -5.85 10.59
CA ALA A 309 -13.50 -6.54 10.82
C ALA A 309 -13.81 -6.70 12.32
N ARG A 310 -12.81 -7.10 13.12
CA ARG A 310 -12.93 -7.22 14.59
C ARG A 310 -13.25 -5.88 15.24
N TYR A 311 -12.56 -4.82 14.83
CA TYR A 311 -12.77 -3.47 15.35
C TYR A 311 -14.19 -2.97 15.05
N LEU A 312 -14.65 -3.09 13.80
CA LEU A 312 -16.00 -2.67 13.42
C LEU A 312 -17.08 -3.47 14.14
N ARG A 313 -16.85 -4.77 14.36
CA ARG A 313 -17.75 -5.61 15.15
C ARG A 313 -17.86 -5.11 16.61
N ARG A 314 -16.74 -4.87 17.29
CA ARG A 314 -16.73 -4.34 18.67
C ARG A 314 -17.44 -3.00 18.79
N ARG A 315 -17.22 -2.08 17.84
CA ARG A 315 -17.88 -0.76 17.82
C ARG A 315 -19.40 -0.88 17.66
N ARG A 316 -19.89 -1.85 16.87
CA ARG A 316 -21.32 -2.14 16.73
C ARG A 316 -21.90 -2.69 18.03
N GLU A 317 -21.20 -3.63 18.66
CA GLU A 317 -21.60 -4.22 19.96
C GLU A 317 -21.67 -3.14 21.05
N GLN A 318 -20.67 -2.25 21.14
CA GLN A 318 -20.66 -1.13 22.09
C GLN A 318 -21.80 -0.13 21.88
N ARG A 319 -22.12 0.20 20.62
CA ARG A 319 -23.27 1.05 20.30
C ARG A 319 -24.58 0.39 20.72
N ALA A 320 -24.75 -0.90 20.41
CA ALA A 320 -25.95 -1.65 20.76
C ALA A 320 -26.14 -1.79 22.28
N SER A 321 -25.05 -1.95 23.05
CA SER A 321 -25.11 -1.96 24.52
C SER A 321 -25.38 -0.58 25.12
N GLY A 322 -24.91 0.49 24.47
CA GLY A 322 -25.18 1.87 24.89
C GLY A 322 -26.65 2.27 24.71
N THR A 323 -27.28 1.92 23.59
CA THR A 323 -28.71 2.18 23.36
C THR A 323 -29.64 1.35 24.23
N ALA A 324 -29.17 0.23 24.81
CA ALA A 324 -29.98 -0.58 25.71
C ALA A 324 -29.94 -0.07 27.17
N ALA A 325 -28.95 0.74 27.54
CA ALA A 325 -28.81 1.33 28.88
C ALA A 325 -29.49 2.70 29.01
N ASP A 326 -29.63 3.44 27.91
CA ASP A 326 -30.47 4.65 27.83
C ASP A 326 -31.91 4.23 27.48
N GLY A 327 -32.68 3.85 28.50
CA GLY A 327 -34.11 3.61 28.36
C GLY A 327 -34.86 4.89 27.94
N GLY A 328 -34.96 5.15 26.64
CA GLY A 328 -35.85 6.16 26.10
C GLY A 328 -37.29 5.66 26.09
N GLU A 329 -38.13 6.21 26.96
CA GLU A 329 -39.58 6.04 26.89
C GLU A 329 -40.13 6.61 25.57
N PRO A 330 -40.93 5.83 24.81
CA PRO A 330 -41.65 6.36 23.67
C PRO A 330 -42.99 6.93 24.13
N GLY A 331 -43.10 8.26 24.19
CA GLY A 331 -44.39 8.95 24.25
C GLY A 331 -44.62 9.78 25.51
N GLY A 332 -44.26 11.05 25.45
CA GLY A 332 -44.81 12.09 26.32
C GLY A 332 -45.19 13.28 25.45
N GLU A 333 -46.48 13.40 25.13
CA GLU A 333 -47.06 14.60 24.54
C GLU A 333 -46.82 15.81 25.46
N PRO A 334 -46.62 17.03 24.91
CA PRO A 334 -46.60 18.23 25.73
C PRO A 334 -48.03 18.54 26.17
N ALA A 335 -48.35 18.25 27.43
CA ALA A 335 -49.53 18.79 28.08
C ALA A 335 -49.41 20.31 28.15
N GLY A 336 -50.40 20.99 27.56
CA GLY A 336 -50.56 22.43 27.69
C GLY A 336 -50.80 22.84 29.13
N ASP A 337 -50.41 24.08 29.43
CA ASP A 337 -50.92 24.75 30.61
C ASP A 337 -51.40 26.15 30.24
N GLU A 338 -52.58 26.46 30.75
CA GLU A 338 -53.44 27.57 30.41
C GLU A 338 -52.94 28.87 31.06
N SER A 339 -53.15 29.97 30.33
CA SER A 339 -53.12 31.35 30.83
C SER A 339 -53.94 31.55 32.11
N PRO A 340 -53.65 32.62 32.87
CA PRO A 340 -54.70 33.64 32.98
C PRO A 340 -54.23 35.09 32.83
N SER A 341 -55.22 35.87 32.40
CA SER A 341 -55.34 37.31 32.13
C SER A 341 -54.97 38.29 33.25
N THR A 342 -54.60 39.52 32.87
CA THR A 342 -55.16 40.86 33.27
C THR A 342 -54.29 41.94 32.61
N SER A 343 -54.74 42.68 31.58
CA SER A 343 -55.54 43.94 31.55
C SER A 343 -54.84 45.19 32.14
N ASP A 344 -54.87 46.26 31.32
CA ASP A 344 -54.63 47.70 31.58
C ASP A 344 -53.16 48.12 31.81
N ASP A 345 -52.53 49.07 31.10
CA ASP A 345 -52.95 50.34 30.45
C ASP A 345 -52.24 50.61 29.10
#